data_AF-A0A1F7IL05-F1
#
_entry.id   AF-A0A1F7IL05-F1
#
_cell.length_a   1.000
_cell.length_b   1.000
_cell.length_c   1.000
_cell.angle_alpha   90.00
_cell.angle_beta   90.00
_cell.angle_gamma   90.00
#
_symmetry.space_group_name_H-M   'P 1'
#
loop_
_entity.id
_entity.type
_entity.pdbx_description
1 polymer ?
#
loop_
_entity_poly.entity_id
_entity_poly.type
_entity_poly.pdbx_seq_one_letter_code
_entity_poly.pdbx_strand_id
1 'polypeptide(L)'
;MKTMKATAIAPSNIAFTKYWGKREGEENLRLPVNGSISMNLSNMLTTTTVEFNEDFTEDSVILKNEVIGQREKEKVVHHLDRIRLLAKTDSRVRVVTVYNFPIGAGLSSSASGFAALTLAATRAIELKLSQKELSMLARQGSGSACRSIPDGFVEWLDGDSSETSYAVSLFKPDYWDIVDIVVIVNNGRKKVPTTEGMKLAKTSPLFNHRLTNMKNKNILCKKYIEEKKFTAFGELIEAETLEMHSVIMTS
;
A
#
# COMPACT_ATOMS: atom_id res chain seq x y z
N MET A 1 -12.08 15.44 -29.04
CA MET A 1 -11.84 14.22 -28.23
C MET A 1 -12.39 14.39 -26.82
N LYS A 2 -12.93 13.32 -26.22
CA LYS A 2 -13.34 13.30 -24.81
C LYS A 2 -12.09 13.11 -23.95
N THR A 3 -11.52 14.20 -23.42
CA THR A 3 -10.45 14.11 -22.42
C THR A 3 -11.02 13.53 -21.12
N MET A 4 -10.50 12.39 -20.69
CA MET A 4 -10.93 11.67 -19.50
C MET A 4 -9.91 11.88 -18.39
N LYS A 5 -10.19 12.81 -17.47
CA LYS A 5 -9.23 13.28 -16.48
C LYS A 5 -9.81 13.30 -15.08
N ALA A 6 -9.07 12.78 -14.11
CA ALA A 6 -9.44 12.87 -12.70
C ALA A 6 -8.20 13.02 -11.81
N THR A 7 -8.43 13.60 -10.64
CA THR A 7 -7.44 13.70 -9.57
C THR A 7 -7.97 12.99 -8.33
N ALA A 8 -7.10 12.27 -7.66
CA ALA A 8 -7.40 11.65 -6.37
C ALA A 8 -6.25 11.85 -5.39
N ILE A 9 -6.61 11.83 -4.12
CA ILE A 9 -5.70 11.95 -2.98
C ILE A 9 -5.80 10.65 -2.19
N ALA A 10 -4.68 10.09 -1.77
CA ALA A 10 -4.65 8.97 -0.83
C ALA A 10 -3.59 9.18 0.27
N PRO A 11 -3.91 8.83 1.53
CA PRO A 11 -2.97 8.95 2.63
C PRO A 11 -1.96 7.81 2.62
N SER A 12 -0.76 8.05 3.15
CA SER A 12 0.12 6.97 3.56
C SER A 12 -0.48 6.20 4.74
N ASN A 13 0.04 5.02 5.02
CA ASN A 13 -0.36 4.23 6.19
C ASN A 13 0.86 3.67 6.91
N ILE A 14 0.74 3.54 8.23
CA ILE A 14 1.75 2.93 9.10
C ILE A 14 1.19 1.62 9.67
N ALA A 15 1.89 0.53 9.42
CA ALA A 15 1.48 -0.80 9.87
C ALA A 15 1.85 -1.04 11.34
N PHE A 16 0.88 -1.51 12.11
CA PHE A 16 1.00 -1.98 13.48
C PHE A 16 1.40 -3.45 13.51
N THR A 17 0.67 -4.28 12.78
CA THR A 17 1.07 -5.65 12.45
C THR A 17 1.53 -5.68 11.00
N LYS A 18 2.72 -6.20 10.73
CA LYS A 18 3.42 -5.90 9.46
C LYS A 18 3.12 -6.95 8.41
N TYR A 19 3.05 -6.43 7.19
CA TYR A 19 3.12 -7.20 5.97
C TYR A 19 4.59 -7.43 5.61
N TRP A 20 5.10 -8.65 5.83
CA TRP A 20 6.46 -9.02 5.48
C TRP A 20 6.52 -10.46 4.96
N GLY A 21 6.46 -10.62 3.64
CA GLY A 21 6.39 -11.90 2.93
C GLY A 21 5.21 -11.94 1.95
N LYS A 22 5.39 -12.65 0.84
CA LYS A 22 4.34 -12.93 -0.16
C LYS A 22 4.14 -14.43 -0.30
N ARG A 23 2.92 -14.84 -0.61
CA ARG A 23 2.63 -16.24 -0.95
C ARG A 23 3.39 -16.64 -2.20
N GLU A 24 3.93 -17.85 -2.16
CA GLU A 24 4.73 -18.40 -3.24
C GLU A 24 3.85 -18.71 -4.45
N GLY A 25 4.31 -18.32 -5.64
CA GLY A 25 3.55 -18.50 -6.88
C GLY A 25 2.44 -17.46 -7.11
N GLU A 26 2.19 -16.57 -6.14
CA GLU A 26 1.15 -15.54 -6.20
C GLU A 26 1.72 -14.11 -6.12
N GLU A 27 3.00 -13.92 -6.41
CA GLU A 27 3.70 -12.65 -6.26
C GLU A 27 3.12 -11.55 -7.17
N ASN A 28 2.61 -11.94 -8.35
CA ASN A 28 1.93 -11.06 -9.31
C ASN A 28 0.58 -10.54 -8.80
N LEU A 29 -0.06 -11.30 -7.90
CA LEU A 29 -1.28 -10.91 -7.19
C LEU A 29 -0.96 -10.18 -5.88
N ARG A 30 0.30 -10.21 -5.45
CA ARG A 30 0.82 -9.61 -4.20
C ARG A 30 0.09 -10.12 -2.97
N LEU A 31 -0.30 -11.40 -2.97
CA LEU A 31 -0.98 -12.00 -1.83
C LEU A 31 -0.02 -12.16 -0.64
N PRO A 32 -0.43 -11.78 0.58
CA PRO A 32 0.45 -11.77 1.73
C PRO A 32 0.45 -13.13 2.42
N VAL A 33 1.54 -13.44 3.13
CA VAL A 33 1.60 -14.63 3.99
C VAL A 33 0.80 -14.49 5.29
N ASN A 34 0.40 -13.26 5.65
CA ASN A 34 -0.41 -12.96 6.82
C ASN A 34 -1.20 -11.66 6.63
N GLY A 35 -2.36 -11.54 7.29
CA GLY A 35 -3.09 -10.28 7.41
C GLY A 35 -2.31 -9.22 8.19
N SER A 36 -2.61 -7.95 7.97
CA SER A 36 -1.89 -6.82 8.58
C SER A 36 -2.80 -5.65 8.90
N ILE A 37 -2.52 -4.92 9.98
CA ILE A 37 -3.32 -3.79 10.47
C ILE A 37 -2.46 -2.52 10.42
N SER A 38 -3.05 -1.41 10.00
CA SER A 38 -2.41 -0.10 9.95
C SER A 38 -3.38 1.02 10.34
N MET A 39 -2.85 2.22 10.54
CA MET A 39 -3.65 3.45 10.46
C MET A 39 -3.20 4.32 9.30
N ASN A 40 -4.12 5.09 8.74
CA ASN A 40 -3.81 6.12 7.75
C ASN A 40 -3.22 7.37 8.40
N LEU A 41 -2.30 8.03 7.71
CA LEU A 41 -1.63 9.24 8.17
C LEU A 41 -2.23 10.47 7.50
N SER A 42 -3.02 11.23 8.26
CA SER A 42 -3.80 12.39 7.76
C SER A 42 -2.96 13.48 7.11
N ASN A 43 -1.70 13.65 7.56
CA ASN A 43 -0.79 14.69 7.06
C ASN A 43 0.22 14.20 6.02
N MET A 44 0.19 12.92 5.62
CA MET A 44 1.11 12.36 4.62
C MET A 44 0.34 11.90 3.39
N LEU A 45 0.10 12.83 2.47
CA LEU A 45 -0.81 12.67 1.35
C LEU A 45 -0.05 12.57 0.03
N THR A 46 -0.56 11.70 -0.85
CA THR A 46 -0.18 11.65 -2.26
C THR A 46 -1.33 12.11 -3.10
N THR A 47 -1.10 13.07 -3.99
CA THR A 47 -2.06 13.53 -4.99
C THR A 47 -1.61 13.03 -6.34
N THR A 48 -2.50 12.33 -7.05
CA THR A 48 -2.25 11.83 -8.40
C THR A 48 -3.34 12.31 -9.33
N THR A 49 -2.94 12.89 -10.47
CA THR A 49 -3.81 13.22 -11.60
C THR A 49 -3.54 12.25 -12.73
N VAL A 50 -4.59 11.66 -13.30
CA VAL A 50 -4.53 10.76 -14.44
C VAL A 50 -5.39 11.34 -15.56
N GLU A 51 -4.84 11.38 -16.76
CA GLU A 51 -5.51 11.82 -17.98
C GLU A 51 -5.35 10.77 -19.06
N PHE A 52 -6.47 10.20 -19.52
CA PHE A 52 -6.55 9.32 -20.68
C PHE A 52 -6.89 10.15 -21.92
N ASN A 53 -6.19 9.88 -23.02
CA ASN A 53 -6.46 10.48 -24.32
C ASN A 53 -6.06 9.52 -25.46
N GLU A 54 -6.92 9.40 -26.47
CA GLU A 54 -6.68 8.58 -27.67
C GLU A 54 -5.56 9.14 -28.55
N ASP A 55 -5.29 10.45 -28.47
CA ASP A 55 -4.19 11.11 -29.20
C ASP A 55 -2.80 10.84 -28.61
N PHE A 56 -2.74 10.31 -27.39
CA PHE A 56 -1.46 10.00 -26.76
C PHE A 56 -0.87 8.74 -27.40
N THR A 57 0.35 8.84 -27.90
CA THR A 57 1.08 7.73 -28.55
C THR A 57 1.80 6.83 -27.56
N GLU A 58 2.05 7.32 -26.34
CA GLU A 58 2.72 6.59 -25.26
C GLU A 58 2.25 7.01 -23.86
N ASP A 59 2.50 6.15 -22.88
CA ASP A 59 2.27 6.48 -21.47
C ASP A 59 3.40 7.37 -20.93
N SER A 60 3.01 8.44 -20.23
CA SER A 60 3.93 9.35 -19.53
C SER A 60 3.64 9.39 -18.04
N VAL A 61 4.69 9.26 -17.23
CA VAL A 61 4.59 9.25 -15.76
C VAL A 61 5.59 10.26 -15.20
N ILE A 62 5.06 11.26 -14.51
CA ILE A 62 5.83 12.35 -13.90
C ILE A 62 5.62 12.28 -12.38
N LEU A 63 6.72 12.35 -11.64
CA LEU A 63 6.73 12.34 -10.18
C LEU A 63 7.40 13.60 -9.67
N LYS A 64 6.65 14.48 -8.99
CA LYS A 64 7.17 15.76 -8.45
C LYS A 64 7.92 16.60 -9.50
N ASN A 65 7.38 16.68 -10.72
CA ASN A 65 7.97 17.36 -11.88
C ASN A 65 9.27 16.72 -12.42
N GLU A 66 9.64 15.52 -11.98
CA GLU A 66 10.77 14.76 -12.50
C GLU A 66 10.30 13.54 -13.29
N VAL A 67 11.02 13.23 -14.37
CA VAL A 67 10.86 11.96 -15.09
C VAL A 67 11.47 10.86 -14.22
N ILE A 68 10.67 9.83 -13.92
CA ILE A 68 11.12 8.71 -13.10
C ILE A 68 11.97 7.71 -13.90
N GLY A 69 12.75 6.91 -13.18
CA GLY A 69 13.49 5.80 -13.77
C GLY A 69 12.58 4.81 -14.48
N GLN A 70 13.12 4.15 -15.50
CA GLN A 70 12.38 3.21 -16.36
C GLN A 70 11.66 2.12 -15.56
N ARG A 71 12.31 1.56 -14.54
CA ARG A 71 11.74 0.51 -13.68
C ARG A 71 10.53 0.99 -12.87
N GLU A 72 10.54 2.24 -12.39
CA GLU A 72 9.41 2.84 -11.69
C GLU A 72 8.26 3.13 -12.66
N LYS A 73 8.57 3.64 -13.86
CA LYS A 73 7.59 3.85 -14.94
C LYS A 73 6.88 2.56 -15.30
N GLU A 74 7.62 1.48 -15.52
CA GLU A 74 7.07 0.16 -15.85
C GLU A 74 6.10 -0.37 -14.79
N LYS A 75 6.39 -0.18 -13.49
CA LYS A 75 5.46 -0.60 -12.42
C LYS A 75 4.14 0.16 -12.46
N VAL A 76 4.19 1.46 -12.75
CA VAL A 76 3.01 2.32 -12.88
C VAL A 76 2.21 1.91 -14.12
N VAL A 77 2.88 1.74 -15.27
CA VAL A 77 2.27 1.30 -16.53
C VAL A 77 1.62 -0.08 -16.40
N HIS A 78 2.31 -1.06 -15.80
CA HIS A 78 1.74 -2.40 -15.58
C HIS A 78 0.49 -2.39 -14.70
N HIS A 79 0.40 -1.45 -13.76
CA HIS A 79 -0.81 -1.26 -12.96
C HIS A 79 -1.93 -0.62 -13.77
N LEU A 80 -1.61 0.38 -14.60
CA LEU A 80 -2.56 0.99 -15.53
C LEU A 80 -3.07 0.00 -16.57
N ASP A 81 -2.26 -0.95 -17.03
CA ASP A 81 -2.68 -2.02 -17.93
C ASP A 81 -3.82 -2.87 -17.33
N ARG A 82 -3.76 -3.16 -16.03
CA ARG A 82 -4.85 -3.85 -15.32
C ARG A 82 -6.14 -3.03 -15.34
N ILE A 83 -6.02 -1.71 -15.15
CA ILE A 83 -7.15 -0.77 -15.16
C ILE A 83 -7.74 -0.67 -16.57
N ARG A 84 -6.89 -0.54 -17.60
CA ARG A 84 -7.26 -0.54 -19.02
C ARG A 84 -8.00 -1.80 -19.42
N LEU A 85 -7.52 -2.97 -18.99
CA LEU A 85 -8.17 -4.25 -19.24
C LEU A 85 -9.59 -4.30 -18.67
N LEU A 86 -9.78 -3.82 -17.42
CA LEU A 86 -11.11 -3.75 -16.80
C LEU A 86 -12.05 -2.78 -17.53
N ALA A 87 -11.52 -1.65 -17.99
CA ALA A 87 -12.27 -0.62 -18.70
C ALA A 87 -12.44 -0.88 -20.21
N LYS A 88 -11.79 -1.92 -20.75
CA LYS A 88 -11.77 -2.27 -22.18
C LYS A 88 -11.35 -1.08 -23.07
N THR A 89 -10.26 -0.42 -22.70
CA THR A 89 -9.69 0.71 -23.46
C THR A 89 -8.18 0.56 -23.64
N ASP A 90 -7.68 0.97 -24.80
CA ASP A 90 -6.25 1.01 -25.12
C ASP A 90 -5.65 2.42 -25.02
N SER A 91 -6.44 3.40 -24.55
CA SER A 91 -6.01 4.79 -24.42
C SER A 91 -4.74 4.91 -23.58
N ARG A 92 -3.78 5.70 -24.09
CA ARG A 92 -2.57 6.02 -23.34
C ARG A 92 -2.84 7.11 -22.32
N VAL A 93 -1.96 7.19 -21.33
CA VAL A 93 -2.17 8.05 -20.17
C VAL A 93 -1.02 9.01 -19.91
N ARG A 94 -1.37 10.16 -19.35
CA ARG A 94 -0.45 11.02 -18.62
C ARG A 94 -0.78 10.93 -17.14
N VAL A 95 0.22 10.59 -16.33
CA VAL A 95 0.13 10.52 -14.88
C VAL A 95 1.05 11.57 -14.29
N VAL A 96 0.51 12.40 -13.40
CA VAL A 96 1.29 13.34 -12.58
C VAL A 96 1.02 13.05 -11.12
N THR A 97 2.06 12.75 -10.35
CA THR A 97 1.96 12.45 -8.92
C THR A 97 2.83 13.41 -8.11
N VAL A 98 2.28 13.94 -7.02
CA VAL A 98 2.98 14.80 -6.04
C VAL A 98 2.76 14.29 -4.62
N TYR A 99 3.76 14.47 -3.77
CA TYR A 99 3.73 14.11 -2.34
C TYR A 99 3.97 15.36 -1.50
N ASN A 100 3.31 15.46 -0.34
CA ASN A 100 3.61 16.50 0.65
C ASN A 100 4.63 16.06 1.72
N PHE A 101 5.30 14.93 1.54
CA PHE A 101 6.28 14.36 2.47
C PHE A 101 7.54 13.84 1.73
N PRO A 102 8.69 13.68 2.40
CA PRO A 102 9.92 13.21 1.77
C PRO A 102 9.81 11.79 1.21
N ILE A 103 10.17 11.62 -0.07
CA ILE A 103 10.22 10.31 -0.74
C ILE A 103 11.44 9.53 -0.19
N GLY A 104 11.27 8.23 0.04
CA GLY A 104 12.39 7.34 0.39
C GLY A 104 12.70 7.25 1.88
N ALA A 105 12.13 8.11 2.73
CA ALA A 105 12.30 8.12 4.19
C ALA A 105 11.57 6.97 4.93
N GLY A 106 11.26 5.85 4.26
CA GLY A 106 10.54 4.73 4.86
C GLY A 106 9.03 4.91 5.04
N LEU A 107 8.47 6.05 4.61
CA LEU A 107 7.06 6.45 4.81
C LEU A 107 6.06 5.84 3.83
N SER A 108 6.32 4.61 3.37
CA SER A 108 5.41 3.85 2.50
C SER A 108 4.87 4.66 1.30
N SER A 109 5.70 5.50 0.66
CA SER A 109 5.27 6.38 -0.46
C SER A 109 4.69 5.60 -1.65
N SER A 110 5.05 4.32 -1.80
CA SER A 110 4.43 3.44 -2.79
C SER A 110 2.99 3.04 -2.42
N ALA A 111 2.65 2.92 -1.13
CA ALA A 111 1.29 2.57 -0.73
C ALA A 111 0.29 3.68 -1.12
N SER A 112 0.52 4.89 -0.64
CA SER A 112 -0.29 6.06 -0.99
C SER A 112 -0.23 6.40 -2.47
N GLY A 113 0.93 6.26 -3.12
CA GLY A 113 1.08 6.46 -4.56
C GLY A 113 0.20 5.55 -5.41
N PHE A 114 0.24 4.23 -5.16
CA PHE A 114 -0.60 3.28 -5.91
C PHE A 114 -2.08 3.37 -5.54
N ALA A 115 -2.41 3.75 -4.30
CA ALA A 115 -3.80 4.02 -3.91
C ALA A 115 -4.36 5.24 -4.66
N ALA A 116 -3.64 6.38 -4.63
CA ALA A 116 -4.03 7.59 -5.36
C ALA A 116 -4.09 7.37 -6.87
N LEU A 117 -3.13 6.63 -7.44
CA LEU A 117 -3.13 6.23 -8.85
C LEU A 117 -4.37 5.39 -9.20
N THR A 118 -4.70 4.38 -8.38
CA THR A 118 -5.87 3.53 -8.60
C THR A 118 -7.14 4.35 -8.59
N LEU A 119 -7.33 5.19 -7.57
CA LEU A 119 -8.51 6.06 -7.44
C LEU A 119 -8.62 7.06 -8.60
N ALA A 120 -7.53 7.72 -8.98
CA ALA A 120 -7.54 8.70 -10.05
C ALA A 120 -7.80 8.06 -11.41
N ALA A 121 -7.14 6.94 -11.72
CA ALA A 121 -7.29 6.27 -13.00
C ALA A 121 -8.69 5.67 -13.19
N THR A 122 -9.25 5.01 -12.17
CA THR A 122 -10.60 4.44 -12.27
C THR A 122 -11.67 5.53 -12.37
N ARG A 123 -11.51 6.66 -11.64
CA ARG A 123 -12.40 7.83 -11.77
C ARG A 123 -12.31 8.49 -13.14
N ALA A 124 -11.09 8.64 -13.71
CA ALA A 124 -10.88 9.29 -14.99
C ALA A 124 -11.66 8.61 -16.12
N ILE A 125 -11.72 7.28 -16.10
CA ILE A 125 -12.43 6.46 -17.09
C ILE A 125 -13.82 6.01 -16.62
N GLU A 126 -14.34 6.62 -15.55
CA GLU A 126 -15.68 6.36 -14.99
C GLU A 126 -15.93 4.88 -14.60
N LEU A 127 -14.88 4.12 -14.27
CA LEU A 127 -14.98 2.72 -13.83
C LEU A 127 -15.52 2.67 -12.40
N LYS A 128 -16.78 2.22 -12.26
CA LYS A 128 -17.46 2.08 -10.97
C LYS A 128 -17.04 0.80 -10.27
N LEU A 129 -16.13 0.94 -9.31
CA LEU A 129 -15.68 -0.16 -8.44
C LEU A 129 -16.09 0.12 -7.00
N SER A 130 -16.48 -0.93 -6.28
CA SER A 130 -16.66 -0.90 -4.84
C SER A 130 -15.32 -0.66 -4.13
N GLN A 131 -15.38 -0.23 -2.88
CA GLN A 131 -14.20 -0.05 -2.04
C GLN A 131 -13.37 -1.34 -1.92
N LYS A 132 -14.04 -2.51 -1.85
CA LYS A 132 -13.39 -3.82 -1.88
C LYS A 132 -12.59 -4.03 -3.16
N GLU A 133 -13.19 -3.78 -4.32
CA GLU A 133 -12.54 -3.95 -5.63
C GLU A 133 -11.40 -2.96 -5.83
N LEU A 134 -11.56 -1.69 -5.42
CA LEU A 134 -10.50 -0.69 -5.43
C LEU A 134 -9.31 -1.12 -4.56
N SER A 135 -9.59 -1.65 -3.36
CA SER A 135 -8.56 -2.19 -2.48
C SER A 135 -7.83 -3.38 -3.11
N MET A 136 -8.54 -4.32 -3.72
CA MET A 136 -7.95 -5.47 -4.41
C MET A 136 -7.06 -5.02 -5.58
N LEU A 137 -7.52 -4.04 -6.35
CA LEU A 137 -6.78 -3.50 -7.48
C LEU A 137 -5.51 -2.77 -7.00
N ALA A 138 -5.63 -1.87 -6.02
CA ALA A 138 -4.49 -1.17 -5.44
C ALA A 138 -3.42 -2.13 -4.87
N ARG A 139 -3.85 -3.24 -4.23
CA ARG A 139 -2.98 -4.32 -3.73
C ARG A 139 -2.03 -4.82 -4.80
N GLN A 140 -2.51 -5.01 -6.03
CA GLN A 140 -1.74 -5.56 -7.15
C GLN A 140 -0.69 -4.57 -7.68
N GLY A 141 -0.93 -3.27 -7.56
CA GLY A 141 0.05 -2.22 -7.85
C GLY A 141 1.13 -2.11 -6.75
N SER A 142 0.71 -2.06 -5.49
CA SER A 142 1.58 -2.14 -4.31
C SER A 142 0.81 -2.78 -3.16
N GLY A 143 1.35 -3.83 -2.52
CA GLY A 143 0.60 -4.65 -1.55
C GLY A 143 -0.08 -3.82 -0.46
N SER A 144 0.70 -3.03 0.26
CA SER A 144 0.21 -2.12 1.31
C SER A 144 -0.67 -0.96 0.83
N ALA A 145 -0.78 -0.71 -0.48
CA ALA A 145 -1.66 0.33 -1.02
C ALA A 145 -3.14 0.01 -0.80
N CYS A 146 -3.49 -1.27 -0.67
CA CYS A 146 -4.86 -1.68 -0.37
C CYS A 146 -5.38 -1.01 0.92
N ARG A 147 -4.51 -0.82 1.92
CA ARG A 147 -4.87 -0.20 3.20
C ARG A 147 -4.95 1.34 3.17
N SER A 148 -4.64 1.95 2.03
CA SER A 148 -4.79 3.39 1.77
C SER A 148 -6.02 3.70 0.91
N ILE A 149 -6.92 2.73 0.73
CA ILE A 149 -8.21 2.88 0.05
C ILE A 149 -9.32 3.19 1.07
N PRO A 150 -9.60 2.32 2.07
CA PRO A 150 -10.36 2.72 3.26
C PRO A 150 -9.55 3.71 4.11
N ASP A 151 -10.27 4.57 4.83
CA ASP A 151 -9.72 5.50 5.81
C ASP A 151 -9.82 4.95 7.25
N GLY A 152 -8.97 5.47 8.14
CA GLY A 152 -8.99 5.22 9.59
C GLY A 152 -8.01 4.13 10.01
N PHE A 153 -8.50 3.19 10.82
CA PHE A 153 -7.79 1.98 11.23
C PHE A 153 -8.18 0.85 10.30
N VAL A 154 -7.22 0.25 9.62
CA VAL A 154 -7.47 -0.60 8.46
C VAL A 154 -6.80 -1.94 8.61
N GLU A 155 -7.54 -3.02 8.38
CA GLU A 155 -7.02 -4.39 8.27
C GLU A 155 -6.95 -4.80 6.80
N TRP A 156 -5.80 -5.26 6.33
CA TRP A 156 -5.68 -6.06 5.11
C TRP A 156 -5.84 -7.53 5.48
N LEU A 157 -6.95 -8.11 5.02
CA LEU A 157 -7.24 -9.54 5.10
C LEU A 157 -6.32 -10.30 4.14
N ASP A 158 -5.62 -11.31 4.62
CA ASP A 158 -4.78 -12.16 3.78
C ASP A 158 -5.59 -12.97 2.77
N GLY A 159 -6.75 -13.48 3.20
CA GLY A 159 -7.70 -14.24 2.37
C GLY A 159 -7.15 -15.58 1.91
N ASP A 160 -7.95 -16.45 1.32
CA ASP A 160 -7.47 -17.72 0.72
C ASP A 160 -7.31 -17.61 -0.80
N SER A 161 -7.74 -16.49 -1.38
CA SER A 161 -7.68 -16.19 -2.80
C SER A 161 -7.53 -14.69 -3.05
N SER A 162 -7.34 -14.29 -4.32
CA SER A 162 -7.29 -12.88 -4.71
C SER A 162 -8.56 -12.11 -4.33
N GLU A 163 -9.73 -12.74 -4.41
CA GLU A 163 -11.06 -12.18 -4.20
C GLU A 163 -11.42 -12.00 -2.72
N THR A 164 -10.69 -12.70 -1.85
CA THR A 164 -10.85 -12.66 -0.39
C THR A 164 -9.74 -11.87 0.30
N SER A 165 -8.70 -11.43 -0.44
CA SER A 165 -7.59 -10.62 0.08
C SER A 165 -7.76 -9.12 -0.22
N TYR A 166 -8.36 -8.39 0.71
CA TYR A 166 -8.65 -6.96 0.56
C TYR A 166 -8.63 -6.23 1.91
N ALA A 167 -8.64 -4.90 1.87
CA ALA A 167 -8.62 -4.07 3.05
C ALA A 167 -10.02 -3.65 3.48
N VAL A 168 -10.22 -3.59 4.80
CA VAL A 168 -11.44 -3.15 5.44
C VAL A 168 -11.12 -2.12 6.52
N SER A 169 -11.94 -1.07 6.62
CA SER A 169 -11.91 -0.16 7.76
C SER A 169 -12.43 -0.89 8.99
N LEU A 170 -11.62 -0.99 10.03
CA LEU A 170 -12.01 -1.44 11.36
C LEU A 170 -12.70 -0.31 12.12
N PHE A 171 -12.09 0.87 12.10
CA PHE A 171 -12.57 2.04 12.83
C PHE A 171 -12.30 3.32 12.03
N LYS A 172 -13.20 4.28 12.15
CA LYS A 172 -13.12 5.60 11.50
C LYS A 172 -11.91 6.43 11.99
N PRO A 173 -11.44 7.43 11.21
CA PRO A 173 -10.27 8.25 11.57
C PRO A 173 -10.32 8.91 12.95
N ASP A 174 -11.49 9.34 13.40
CA ASP A 174 -11.71 10.02 14.69
C ASP A 174 -12.07 9.03 15.82
N TYR A 175 -11.88 7.73 15.62
CA TYR A 175 -12.22 6.72 16.62
C TYR A 175 -11.35 6.80 17.88
N TRP A 176 -10.04 6.99 17.70
CA TRP A 176 -9.06 7.09 18.78
C TRP A 176 -8.08 8.24 18.47
N ASP A 177 -8.01 9.21 19.38
CA ASP A 177 -7.09 10.34 19.31
C ASP A 177 -5.64 9.89 19.59
N ILE A 178 -5.00 9.35 18.55
CA ILE A 178 -3.61 8.90 18.56
C ILE A 178 -2.79 9.71 17.55
N VAL A 179 -1.58 10.11 17.95
CA VAL A 179 -0.67 10.90 17.12
C VAL A 179 0.56 10.08 16.79
N ASP A 180 0.91 10.02 15.50
CA ASP A 180 2.17 9.46 15.00
C ASP A 180 3.20 10.57 14.82
N ILE A 181 4.37 10.42 15.45
CA ILE A 181 5.50 11.32 15.28
C ILE A 181 6.55 10.60 14.45
N VAL A 182 6.69 11.03 13.19
CA VAL A 182 7.68 10.49 12.28
C VAL A 182 9.00 11.22 12.44
N VAL A 183 10.01 10.50 12.94
CA VAL A 183 11.40 10.98 13.01
C VAL A 183 12.21 10.46 11.83
N ILE A 184 12.65 11.38 10.97
CA ILE A 184 13.46 11.05 9.80
C ILE A 184 14.93 10.97 10.21
N VAL A 185 15.46 9.75 10.33
CA VAL A 185 16.86 9.51 10.72
C VAL A 185 17.83 9.42 9.54
N ASN A 186 17.32 9.14 8.33
CA ASN A 186 18.13 9.08 7.10
C ASN A 186 17.26 9.33 5.86
N ASN A 187 17.74 10.16 4.93
CA ASN A 187 17.10 10.47 3.65
C ASN A 187 17.70 9.72 2.45
N GLY A 188 18.64 8.80 2.69
CA GLY A 188 19.23 7.96 1.65
C GLY A 188 18.25 6.93 1.08
N ARG A 189 18.46 6.52 -0.17
CA ARG A 189 17.71 5.40 -0.76
C ARG A 189 18.04 4.10 -0.03
N LYS A 190 17.02 3.27 0.20
CA LYS A 190 17.19 1.91 0.75
C LYS A 190 18.11 1.10 -0.17
N LYS A 191 19.12 0.44 0.41
CA LYS A 191 20.03 -0.45 -0.33
C LYS A 191 19.30 -1.68 -0.88
N VAL A 192 18.43 -2.28 -0.07
CA VAL A 192 17.62 -3.46 -0.45
C VAL A 192 16.17 -3.04 -0.63
N PRO A 193 15.58 -3.20 -1.84
CA PRO A 193 14.17 -2.95 -2.06
C PRO A 193 13.29 -3.91 -1.23
N THR A 194 12.17 -3.41 -0.71
CA THR A 194 11.24 -4.20 0.13
C THR A 194 10.81 -5.52 -0.52
N THR A 195 10.52 -5.52 -1.83
CA THR A 195 10.14 -6.75 -2.54
C THR A 195 11.25 -7.82 -2.48
N GLU A 196 12.53 -7.43 -2.58
CA GLU A 196 13.63 -8.37 -2.50
C GLU A 196 13.87 -8.82 -1.06
N GLY A 197 13.83 -7.89 -0.09
CA GLY A 197 13.92 -8.23 1.34
C GLY A 197 12.83 -9.20 1.79
N MET A 198 11.61 -9.06 1.29
CA MET A 198 10.50 -9.97 1.59
C MET A 198 10.67 -11.36 0.95
N LYS A 199 11.40 -11.48 -0.18
CA LYS A 199 11.73 -12.79 -0.75
C LYS A 199 12.75 -13.51 0.13
N LEU A 200 13.76 -12.76 0.60
CA LEU A 200 14.77 -13.27 1.52
C LEU A 200 14.19 -13.63 2.89
N ALA A 201 13.08 -13.01 3.32
CA ALA A 201 12.44 -13.33 4.60
C ALA A 201 12.30 -14.85 4.88
N LYS A 202 12.03 -15.65 3.84
CA LYS A 202 11.86 -17.11 3.94
C LYS A 202 13.12 -17.88 4.31
N THR A 203 14.32 -17.32 4.14
CA THR A 203 15.60 -17.95 4.53
C THR A 203 15.85 -17.86 6.03
N SER A 204 15.18 -16.93 6.72
CA SER A 204 15.34 -16.76 8.17
C SER A 204 14.74 -17.94 8.93
N PRO A 205 15.46 -18.52 9.90
CA PRO A 205 14.92 -19.56 10.77
C PRO A 205 13.75 -19.08 11.64
N LEU A 206 13.60 -17.75 11.81
CA LEU A 206 12.56 -17.13 12.63
C LEU A 206 11.26 -16.90 11.85
N PHE A 207 11.28 -17.00 10.52
CA PHE A 207 10.17 -16.60 9.67
C PHE A 207 8.90 -17.42 9.92
N ASN A 208 9.01 -18.74 9.89
CA ASN A 208 7.84 -19.62 10.08
C ASN A 208 7.25 -19.47 11.49
N HIS A 209 8.09 -19.34 12.52
CA HIS A 209 7.63 -19.12 13.88
C HIS A 209 6.89 -17.78 14.03
N ARG A 210 7.38 -16.72 13.38
CA ARG A 210 6.68 -15.44 13.34
C ARG A 210 5.28 -15.58 12.74
N LEU A 211 5.15 -16.31 11.63
CA LEU A 211 3.86 -16.49 10.93
C LEU A 211 2.81 -17.19 11.79
N THR A 212 3.19 -18.19 12.60
CA THR A 212 2.24 -18.91 13.48
C THR A 212 1.55 -17.98 14.49
N ASN A 213 2.20 -16.87 14.84
CA ASN A 213 1.70 -15.92 15.83
C ASN A 213 0.94 -14.71 15.23
N MET A 214 1.01 -14.49 13.91
CA MET A 214 0.44 -13.27 13.29
C MET A 214 -1.07 -13.16 13.44
N LYS A 215 -1.81 -14.28 13.36
CA LYS A 215 -3.27 -14.28 13.56
C LYS A 215 -3.64 -13.81 14.97
N ASN A 216 -2.93 -14.30 16.00
CA ASN A 216 -3.16 -13.88 17.38
C ASN A 216 -2.81 -12.40 17.59
N LYS A 217 -1.70 -11.92 17.02
CA LYS A 217 -1.33 -10.51 17.08
C LYS A 217 -2.37 -9.61 16.42
N ASN A 218 -2.96 -10.02 15.29
CA ASN A 218 -4.04 -9.25 14.66
C ASN A 218 -5.29 -9.20 15.55
N ILE A 219 -5.65 -10.29 16.22
CA ILE A 219 -6.76 -10.32 17.19
C ILE A 219 -6.49 -9.35 18.35
N LEU A 220 -5.31 -9.43 18.96
CA LEU A 220 -4.92 -8.55 20.07
C LEU A 220 -4.85 -7.08 19.64
N CYS A 221 -4.27 -6.79 18.48
CA CYS A 221 -4.18 -5.43 17.95
C CYS A 221 -5.56 -4.82 17.76
N LYS A 222 -6.51 -5.58 17.17
CA LYS A 222 -7.91 -5.13 17.03
C LYS A 222 -8.55 -4.83 18.38
N LYS A 223 -8.40 -5.76 19.33
CA LYS A 223 -8.91 -5.60 20.70
C LYS A 223 -8.33 -4.36 21.39
N TYR A 224 -7.02 -4.12 21.26
CA TYR A 224 -6.37 -2.98 21.92
C TYR A 224 -6.75 -1.65 21.28
N ILE A 225 -7.00 -1.61 19.96
CA ILE A 225 -7.59 -0.44 19.31
C ILE A 225 -9.01 -0.22 19.83
N GLU A 226 -9.85 -1.26 19.83
CA GLU A 226 -11.24 -1.20 20.29
C GLU A 226 -11.37 -0.69 21.74
N GLU A 227 -10.56 -1.23 22.63
CA GLU A 227 -10.55 -0.88 24.05
C GLU A 227 -9.69 0.36 24.37
N LYS A 228 -9.08 0.99 23.35
CA LYS A 228 -8.16 2.13 23.48
C LYS A 228 -7.04 1.90 24.50
N LYS A 229 -6.52 0.66 24.56
CA LYS A 229 -5.47 0.24 25.50
C LYS A 229 -4.09 0.65 25.01
N PHE A 230 -3.76 1.95 25.16
CA PHE A 230 -2.55 2.56 24.60
C PHE A 230 -1.25 1.79 24.93
N THR A 231 -1.04 1.46 26.22
CA THR A 231 0.20 0.77 26.64
C THR A 231 0.32 -0.63 26.02
N ALA A 232 -0.73 -1.46 26.13
CA ALA A 232 -0.72 -2.82 25.58
C ALA A 232 -0.64 -2.81 24.03
N PHE A 233 -1.25 -1.80 23.40
CA PHE A 233 -1.10 -1.54 21.97
C PHE A 233 0.35 -1.20 21.60
N GLY A 234 0.98 -0.27 22.32
CA GLY A 234 2.38 0.13 22.14
C GLY A 234 3.35 -1.05 22.26
N GLU A 235 3.24 -1.81 23.35
CA GLU A 235 4.05 -3.01 23.59
C GLU A 235 3.92 -4.04 22.46
N LEU A 236 2.69 -4.25 21.96
CA LEU A 236 2.43 -5.17 20.85
C LEU A 236 3.12 -4.70 19.56
N ILE A 237 2.98 -3.43 19.18
CA ILE A 237 3.53 -2.91 17.92
C ILE A 237 5.06 -2.79 17.96
N GLU A 238 5.64 -2.53 19.14
CA GLU A 238 7.09 -2.53 19.35
C GLU A 238 7.67 -3.94 19.21
N ALA A 239 7.09 -4.90 19.94
CA ALA A 239 7.52 -6.30 19.87
C ALA A 239 7.40 -6.84 18.44
N GLU A 240 6.31 -6.52 17.75
CA GLU A 240 6.09 -6.91 16.38
C GLU A 240 7.17 -6.34 15.45
N THR A 241 7.52 -5.06 15.63
CA THR A 241 8.52 -4.35 14.83
C THR A 241 9.89 -5.01 15.01
N LEU A 242 10.28 -5.27 16.26
CA LEU A 242 11.53 -5.96 16.58
C LEU A 242 11.58 -7.35 15.96
N GLU A 243 10.51 -8.13 16.02
CA GLU A 243 10.45 -9.46 15.43
C GLU A 243 10.54 -9.44 13.90
N MET A 244 9.92 -8.47 13.23
CA MET A 244 10.08 -8.29 11.77
C MET A 244 11.54 -7.98 11.45
N HIS A 245 12.17 -7.09 12.21
CA HIS A 245 13.58 -6.74 12.02
C HIS A 245 14.52 -7.90 12.34
N SER A 246 14.21 -8.76 13.31
CA SER A 246 14.97 -9.99 13.58
C SER A 246 14.92 -10.96 12.40
N VAL A 247 13.76 -11.11 11.74
CA VAL A 247 13.66 -11.87 10.47
C VAL A 247 14.57 -11.23 9.43
N ILE A 248 14.50 -9.91 9.23
CA ILE A 248 15.34 -9.19 8.26
C ILE A 248 16.85 -9.40 8.53
N MET A 249 17.27 -9.39 9.79
CA MET A 249 18.68 -9.55 10.18
C MET A 249 19.21 -10.98 10.03
N THR A 250 18.31 -11.97 9.99
CA THR A 250 18.65 -13.40 9.91
C THR A 250 18.33 -14.01 8.55
N SER A 251 17.99 -13.17 7.57
CA SER A 251 17.67 -13.53 6.19
C SER A 251 18.85 -13.44 5.23
#